data_AF-A0A484TWX0-F1
#
_entry.id   AF-A0A484TWX0-F1
#
_cell.length_a   1.000
_cell.length_b   1.000
_cell.length_c   1.000
_cell.angle_alpha   90.00
_cell.angle_beta   90.00
_cell.angle_gamma   90.00
#
_symmetry.space_group_name_H-M   'P 1'
#
loop_
_entity.id
_entity.type
_entity.pdbx_description
1 polymer ?
#
loop_
_entity_poly.entity_id
_entity_poly.type
_entity_poly.pdbx_seq_one_letter_code
_entity_poly.pdbx_strand_id
1 'polypeptide(L)'
;MAQAWHLEDIIATIKQDLLLDKLDLANGGVTLADIQDDTPLIDEGLALDSVDALDLLVAAEKTFGIKLPDPDKAFIARTCKDVGTLARYIAGELATQDTRASA
;
A
#
# COMPACT_ATOMS: atom_id res chain seq x y z
N MET A 1 22.49 3.49 -2.09
CA MET A 1 22.13 2.05 -2.06
C MET A 1 20.70 1.99 -2.58
N ALA A 2 20.48 1.55 -3.82
CA ALA A 2 19.12 1.32 -4.31
C ALA A 2 18.61 0.04 -3.62
N GLN A 3 17.66 0.18 -2.72
CA GLN A 3 17.07 -0.95 -2.03
C GLN A 3 16.12 -1.62 -3.03
N ALA A 4 16.48 -2.80 -3.51
CA ALA A 4 15.60 -3.60 -4.35
C ALA A 4 14.46 -4.10 -3.45
N TRP A 5 13.32 -3.43 -3.51
CA TRP A 5 12.13 -3.87 -2.80
C TRP A 5 11.55 -5.10 -3.50
N HIS A 6 11.44 -6.22 -2.79
CA HIS A 6 10.70 -7.37 -3.29
C HIS A 6 9.21 -7.20 -3.02
N LEU A 7 8.37 -7.86 -3.83
CA LEU A 7 6.91 -7.82 -3.64
C LEU A 7 6.51 -8.26 -2.23
N GLU A 8 7.17 -9.29 -1.70
CA GLU A 8 6.93 -9.80 -0.34
C GLU A 8 7.26 -8.75 0.74
N ASP A 9 8.37 -8.02 0.57
CA ASP A 9 8.76 -6.94 1.49
C ASP A 9 7.76 -5.78 1.41
N ILE A 10 7.34 -5.39 0.21
CA ILE A 10 6.35 -4.32 0.00
C ILE A 10 5.03 -4.70 0.70
N ILE A 11 4.57 -5.94 0.55
CA ILE A 11 3.38 -6.44 1.22
C ILE A 11 3.55 -6.37 2.73
N ALA A 12 4.67 -6.84 3.27
CA ALA A 12 4.94 -6.82 4.71
C ALA A 12 4.96 -5.39 5.26
N THR A 13 5.63 -4.46 4.56
CA THR A 13 5.68 -3.04 4.93
C THR A 13 4.29 -2.39 4.85
N ILE A 14 3.50 -2.65 3.80
CA ILE A 14 2.12 -2.14 3.73
C ILE A 14 1.31 -2.63 4.92
N LYS A 15 1.38 -3.91 5.26
CA LYS A 15 0.63 -4.46 6.39
C LYS A 15 1.09 -3.89 7.73
N GLN A 16 2.40 -3.73 7.92
CA GLN A 16 2.95 -3.30 9.20
C GLN A 16 3.00 -1.79 9.36
N ASP A 17 3.72 -1.09 8.49
CA ASP A 17 3.95 0.34 8.61
C ASP A 17 2.74 1.16 8.15
N LEU A 18 1.98 0.68 7.18
CA LEU A 18 0.87 1.48 6.66
C LEU A 18 -0.45 1.08 7.32
N LEU A 19 -0.82 -0.20 7.34
CA LEU A 19 -2.09 -0.61 7.95
C LEU A 19 -2.03 -0.55 9.48
N LEU A 20 -1.04 -1.16 10.13
CA LEU A 20 -1.00 -1.15 11.61
C LEU A 20 -0.56 0.19 12.20
N ASP A 21 0.48 0.82 11.64
CA ASP A 21 1.03 2.08 12.19
C ASP A 21 0.32 3.33 11.65
N LYS A 22 0.09 3.48 10.32
CA LYS A 22 -0.59 4.69 9.81
C LYS A 22 -2.09 4.71 10.10
N LEU A 23 -2.77 3.56 10.00
CA LEU A 23 -4.21 3.47 10.25
C LEU A 23 -4.55 3.01 11.67
N ASP A 24 -3.54 2.85 12.52
CA ASP A 24 -3.71 2.52 13.95
C ASP A 24 -4.52 1.22 14.19
N LEU A 25 -4.59 0.34 13.18
CA LEU A 25 -5.39 -0.90 13.23
C LEU A 25 -4.89 -1.86 14.32
N ALA A 26 -3.64 -1.71 14.76
CA ALA A 26 -3.08 -2.44 15.90
C ALA A 26 -3.89 -2.22 17.19
N ASN A 27 -4.45 -1.03 17.40
CA ASN A 27 -5.27 -0.74 18.58
C ASN A 27 -6.66 -1.40 18.49
N GLY A 28 -7.13 -1.72 17.29
CA GLY A 28 -8.33 -2.52 17.05
C GLY A 28 -8.14 -4.03 17.26
N GLY A 29 -6.93 -4.48 17.62
CA GLY A 29 -6.59 -5.89 17.79
C GLY A 29 -6.29 -6.63 16.49
N VAL A 30 -6.19 -5.90 15.36
CA VAL A 30 -5.80 -6.48 14.07
C VAL A 30 -4.29 -6.75 14.09
N THR A 31 -3.89 -7.89 13.54
CA THR A 31 -2.47 -8.26 13.41
C THR A 31 -2.09 -8.57 11.97
N LEU A 32 -0.79 -8.63 11.67
CA LEU A 32 -0.30 -9.01 10.34
C LEU A 32 -0.81 -10.38 9.88
N ALA A 33 -1.09 -11.29 10.82
CA ALA A 33 -1.60 -12.62 10.53
C ALA A 33 -3.08 -12.61 10.13
N ASP A 34 -3.85 -11.60 10.57
CA ASP A 34 -5.25 -11.40 10.18
C ASP A 34 -5.38 -10.82 8.77
N ILE A 35 -4.39 -10.07 8.32
CA ILE A 35 -4.40 -9.40 7.02
C ILE A 35 -3.75 -10.30 5.98
N GLN A 36 -4.54 -10.93 5.12
CA GLN A 36 -4.05 -11.68 3.97
C GLN A 36 -3.75 -10.74 2.79
N ASP A 37 -3.01 -11.24 1.82
CA ASP A 37 -2.74 -10.57 0.55
C ASP A 37 -4.01 -10.33 -0.29
N ASP A 38 -4.95 -11.27 -0.24
CA ASP A 38 -6.27 -11.15 -0.88
C ASP A 38 -7.34 -10.50 0.01
N THR A 39 -6.98 -10.03 1.21
CA THR A 39 -7.93 -9.39 2.12
C THR A 39 -8.38 -8.05 1.55
N PRO A 40 -9.71 -7.83 1.39
CA PRO A 40 -10.22 -6.55 0.97
C PRO A 40 -9.90 -5.48 2.02
N LEU A 41 -9.41 -4.34 1.54
CA LEU A 41 -9.04 -3.20 2.39
C LEU A 41 -10.22 -2.26 2.60
N ILE A 42 -11.03 -2.05 1.55
CA ILE A 42 -12.14 -1.10 1.52
C ILE A 42 -13.47 -1.85 1.56
N ASP A 43 -14.45 -1.26 2.26
CA ASP A 43 -15.83 -1.74 2.46
C ASP A 43 -15.95 -3.09 3.21
N GLU A 44 -15.32 -4.16 2.72
CA GLU A 44 -15.26 -5.49 3.36
C GLU A 44 -13.86 -5.78 3.93
N GLY A 45 -13.78 -6.63 4.96
CA GLY A 45 -12.53 -7.00 5.60
C GLY A 45 -12.05 -5.97 6.61
N LEU A 46 -11.11 -5.11 6.22
CA LEU A 46 -10.59 -4.02 7.06
C LEU A 46 -11.51 -2.79 7.11
N ALA A 47 -12.49 -2.72 6.19
CA ALA A 47 -13.51 -1.68 6.14
C ALA A 47 -12.94 -0.26 6.24
N LEU A 48 -11.82 0.01 5.55
CA LEU A 48 -11.18 1.31 5.56
C LEU A 48 -12.08 2.36 4.93
N ASP A 49 -12.12 3.54 5.56
CA ASP A 49 -12.81 4.68 4.99
C ASP A 49 -12.04 5.26 3.79
N SER A 50 -12.74 6.03 2.95
CA SER A 50 -12.13 6.69 1.79
C SER A 50 -10.98 7.64 2.18
N VAL A 51 -10.98 8.14 3.42
CA VAL A 51 -9.91 8.98 3.99
C VAL A 51 -8.69 8.14 4.35
N ASP A 52 -8.90 7.04 5.08
CA ASP A 52 -7.84 6.11 5.48
C ASP A 52 -7.12 5.51 4.26
N ALA A 53 -7.89 5.12 3.24
CA ALA A 53 -7.33 4.57 2.02
C ALA A 53 -6.53 5.60 1.19
N LEU A 54 -6.87 6.90 1.32
CA LEU A 54 -6.07 7.98 0.75
C LEU A 54 -4.75 8.15 1.51
N ASP A 55 -4.80 8.21 2.85
CA ASP A 55 -3.61 8.32 3.68
C ASP A 55 -2.67 7.12 3.50
N LEU A 56 -3.23 5.92 3.30
CA LEU A 56 -2.50 4.70 2.93
C LEU A 56 -1.69 4.90 1.64
N LEU A 57 -2.31 5.43 0.57
CA LEU A 57 -1.62 5.68 -0.69
C LEU A 57 -0.55 6.76 -0.56
N VAL A 58 -0.85 7.85 0.14
CA VAL A 58 0.11 8.95 0.38
C VAL A 58 1.30 8.46 1.21
N ALA A 59 1.05 7.62 2.21
CA ALA A 59 2.10 6.98 3.00
C ALA A 59 2.94 6.03 2.15
N ALA A 60 2.31 5.18 1.32
CA ALA A 60 3.01 4.31 0.39
C ALA A 60 3.90 5.11 -0.58
N GLU A 61 3.39 6.19 -1.16
CA GLU A 61 4.15 7.06 -2.05
C GLU A 61 5.42 7.56 -1.39
N LYS A 62 5.31 8.07 -0.15
CA LYS A 62 6.44 8.59 0.62
C LYS A 62 7.42 7.51 1.07
N THR A 63 6.91 6.36 1.50
CA THR A 63 7.73 5.24 2.01
C THR A 63 8.54 4.59 0.90
N PHE A 64 7.92 4.32 -0.24
CA PHE A 64 8.57 3.69 -1.38
C PHE A 64 9.23 4.71 -2.31
N GLY A 65 8.93 6.00 -2.16
CA GLY A 65 9.47 7.06 -3.01
C GLY A 65 8.95 7.00 -4.44
N ILE A 66 7.74 6.48 -4.64
CA ILE A 66 7.11 6.42 -5.96
C ILE A 66 6.33 7.71 -6.26
N LYS A 67 5.73 7.82 -7.45
CA LYS A 67 4.78 8.89 -7.78
C LYS A 67 3.48 8.24 -8.18
N LEU A 68 2.46 8.36 -7.34
CA LEU A 68 1.12 7.91 -7.67
C LEU A 68 0.40 9.04 -8.43
N PRO A 69 -0.48 8.71 -9.38
CA PRO A 69 -1.39 9.69 -9.94
C PRO A 69 -2.37 10.18 -8.85
N ASP A 70 -3.09 11.27 -9.16
CA ASP A 70 -4.04 11.86 -8.21
C ASP A 70 -5.04 10.78 -7.72
N PRO A 71 -5.03 10.46 -6.41
CA PRO A 71 -5.81 9.36 -5.86
C PRO A 71 -7.29 9.75 -5.74
N ASP A 72 -8.00 9.74 -6.86
CA ASP A 72 -9.45 9.89 -6.90
C ASP A 72 -10.15 8.72 -6.18
N LYS A 73 -11.39 8.92 -5.73
CA LYS A 73 -12.20 7.87 -5.08
C LYS A 73 -12.28 6.57 -5.89
N ALA A 74 -12.35 6.69 -7.22
CA ALA A 74 -12.33 5.55 -8.14
C ALA A 74 -10.95 4.90 -8.27
N PHE A 75 -9.87 5.67 -8.15
CA PHE A 75 -8.50 5.15 -8.12
C PHE A 75 -8.21 4.44 -6.81
N ILE A 76 -8.59 5.03 -5.68
CA ILE A 76 -8.48 4.41 -4.37
C ILE A 76 -9.23 3.07 -4.35
N ALA A 77 -10.49 3.04 -4.78
CA ALA A 77 -11.29 1.81 -4.81
C ALA A 77 -10.73 0.72 -5.73
N ARG A 78 -10.05 1.08 -6.83
CA ARG A 78 -9.46 0.11 -7.75
C ARG A 78 -8.09 -0.40 -7.29
N THR A 79 -7.29 0.46 -6.66
CA THR A 79 -5.89 0.19 -6.30
C THR A 79 -5.78 -0.37 -4.89
N CYS A 80 -6.52 0.21 -3.93
CA CYS A 80 -6.66 -0.28 -2.55
C CYS A 80 -7.78 -1.32 -2.43
N LYS A 81 -7.93 -2.19 -3.43
CA LYS A 81 -8.90 -3.27 -3.37
C LYS A 81 -8.47 -4.30 -2.32
N ASP A 82 -7.23 -4.76 -2.46
CA ASP A 82 -6.56 -5.74 -1.60
C ASP A 82 -5.06 -5.40 -1.50
N VAL A 83 -4.38 -5.96 -0.51
CA VAL A 83 -2.95 -5.66 -0.27
C VAL A 83 -2.10 -6.09 -1.47
N GLY A 84 -2.41 -7.24 -2.07
CA GLY A 84 -1.68 -7.77 -3.21
C GLY A 84 -1.72 -6.84 -4.43
N THR A 85 -2.87 -6.24 -4.72
CA THR A 85 -3.07 -5.30 -5.84
C THR A 85 -2.27 -4.03 -5.62
N LEU A 86 -2.35 -3.44 -4.43
CA LEU A 86 -1.57 -2.24 -4.08
C LEU A 86 -0.07 -2.52 -4.14
N ALA A 87 0.38 -3.64 -3.56
CA ALA A 87 1.80 -4.01 -3.55
C ALA A 87 2.36 -4.25 -4.97
N ARG A 88 1.60 -4.96 -5.82
CA ARG A 88 1.99 -5.17 -7.22
C ARG A 88 2.08 -3.85 -8.00
N TYR A 89 1.15 -2.93 -7.75
CA TYR A 89 1.18 -1.61 -8.35
C TYR A 89 2.46 -0.85 -7.96
N ILE A 90 2.77 -0.79 -6.66
CA ILE A 90 3.97 -0.14 -6.14
C ILE A 90 5.25 -0.78 -6.69
N ALA A 91 5.31 -2.12 -6.72
CA ALA A 91 6.46 -2.86 -7.26
C ALA A 91 6.71 -2.53 -8.75
N GLY A 92 5.63 -2.39 -9.54
CA GLY A 92 5.71 -1.96 -10.94
C GLY A 92 6.25 -0.54 -11.08
N GLU A 93 5.78 0.39 -10.27
CA GLU A 93 6.26 1.78 -10.27
C GLU A 93 7.73 1.89 -9.85
N LEU A 94 8.13 1.18 -8.79
CA LEU A 94 9.52 1.11 -8.33
C LEU A 94 10.46 0.59 -9.42
N ALA A 95 10.07 -0.50 -10.09
CA ALA A 95 10.84 -1.06 -11.20
C ALA A 95 10.95 -0.08 -12.37
N THR A 96 9.90 0.72 -12.63
CA THR A 96 9.89 1.69 -13.73
C THR A 96 10.75 2.92 -13.43
N GLN A 97 10.79 3.37 -12.17
CA GLN A 97 11.53 4.56 -11.75
C GLN A 97 13.04 4.34 -11.62
N ASP A 98 13.48 3.14 -11.24
CA ASP A 98 14.89 2.75 -11.26
C ASP A 98 15.52 2.97 -12.65
N THR A 99 14.74 2.72 -13.72
CA THR A 99 15.20 2.93 -15.10
C THR A 99 15.28 4.40 -15.51
N ARG A 100 14.46 5.28 -14.94
CA ARG A 100 14.40 6.72 -15.30
C ARG A 100 15.41 7.58 -14.57
N ALA A 101 15.92 7.13 -13.42
CA ALA A 101 16.92 7.84 -12.64
C ALA A 101 18.35 7.75 -13.22
N SER A 102 18.58 6.88 -14.21
CA SER A 102 19.89 6.68 -14.88
C SER A 102 20.01 7.33 -16.27
N ALA A 103 19.11 8.24 -16.65
CA ALA A 103 19.15 8.95 -17.94
C ALA A 103 19.54 10.43 -17.81
#